data_AF-A0A915Z0S6-F1
#
_entry.id   AF-A0A915Z0S6-F1
#
_cell.length_a   1.000
_cell.length_b   1.000
_cell.length_c   1.000
_cell.angle_alpha   90.00
_cell.angle_beta   90.00
_cell.angle_gamma   90.00
#
_symmetry.space_group_name_H-M   'P 1'
#
loop_
_entity.id
_entity.type
_entity.pdbx_description
1 polymer ?
#
loop_
_entity_poly.entity_id
_entity_poly.type
_entity_poly.pdbx_seq_one_letter_code
_entity_poly.pdbx_strand_id
1 'polypeptide(L)'
;MYEIILAGQRLIVLGKADLIENMNIPSSTKTNYPNRWPNTEGFVEYGFDGVGVGFNNVHKSWNYNRQFFSQALMTPSFNYQAIEWTNELWNEMESYWNNLGEDYEIDLIKWMRRFTNEMIFRISTGVKNDALASYYNKITLENNNINPLNEFVESLETYIEGIIYFFAFSKFIRHYLPFIRGKVKKLLKNKDYLFNKLYTIVKERRNEIEKTPLDQPLRHDMLTSYITANTPRDINVMKHADADLLRPMTDKEIFGNILDAMIGGTDTTSNLFCFIILMN
;
A
#
# COMPACT_ATOMS: atom_id res chain seq x y z
N MET A 1 -23.83 10.70 18.31
CA MET A 1 -23.90 11.02 16.88
C MET A 1 -23.84 12.53 16.77
N TYR A 2 -22.98 13.05 15.89
CA TYR A 2 -22.91 14.47 15.59
C TYR A 2 -22.55 14.65 14.12
N GLU A 3 -22.69 15.88 13.62
CA GLU A 3 -22.44 16.20 12.22
C GLU A 3 -21.29 17.19 12.09
N ILE A 4 -20.49 17.03 11.04
CA ILE A 4 -19.44 17.96 10.63
C ILE A 4 -19.66 18.31 9.16
N ILE A 5 -19.48 19.58 8.81
CA ILE A 5 -19.36 20.01 7.41
C ILE A 5 -17.88 20.26 7.11
N LEU A 6 -17.29 19.45 6.23
CA LEU A 6 -15.89 19.57 5.82
C LEU A 6 -15.79 19.61 4.29
N ALA A 7 -15.08 20.59 3.75
CA ALA A 7 -14.91 20.76 2.30
C ALA A 7 -16.22 20.76 1.49
N GLY A 8 -17.32 21.26 2.08
CA GLY A 8 -18.66 21.24 1.45
C GLY A 8 -19.37 19.89 1.51
N GLN A 9 -18.81 18.91 2.23
CA GLN A 9 -19.41 17.60 2.45
C GLN A 9 -19.96 17.48 3.86
N ARG A 10 -21.15 16.89 3.95
CA ARG A 10 -21.79 16.53 5.22
C ARG A 10 -21.27 15.18 5.69
N LEU A 11 -20.65 15.15 6.86
CA LEU A 11 -20.12 13.95 7.51
C LEU A 11 -20.92 13.68 8.79
N ILE A 12 -21.45 12.47 8.92
CA ILE A 12 -22.13 12.03 10.14
C ILE A 12 -21.16 11.16 10.94
N VAL A 13 -20.84 11.59 12.16
CA VAL A 13 -19.93 10.85 13.05
C VAL A 13 -20.72 10.00 14.03
N LEU A 14 -20.43 8.70 14.01
CA LEU A 14 -21.03 7.68 14.87
C LEU A 14 -19.97 7.17 15.84
N GLY A 15 -20.37 6.95 17.10
CA GLY A 15 -19.49 6.44 18.15
C GLY A 15 -20.16 5.44 19.08
N LYS A 16 -21.34 4.94 18.71
CA LYS A 16 -22.04 3.88 19.44
C LYS A 16 -22.13 2.63 18.58
N ALA A 17 -21.85 1.46 19.17
CA ALA A 17 -21.74 0.19 18.45
C ALA A 17 -23.07 -0.22 17.79
N ASP A 18 -24.19 -0.04 18.47
CA ASP A 18 -25.55 -0.31 17.96
C ASP A 18 -25.89 0.44 16.66
N LEU A 19 -25.32 1.63 16.46
CA LEU A 19 -25.48 2.42 15.24
C LEU A 19 -24.57 1.95 14.09
N ILE A 20 -23.47 1.25 14.39
CA ILE A 20 -22.41 0.91 13.43
C ILE A 20 -22.51 -0.56 12.99
N GLU A 21 -23.03 -1.45 13.83
CA GLU A 21 -23.12 -2.90 13.58
C GLU A 21 -23.87 -3.20 12.26
N ASN A 22 -25.00 -2.52 12.04
CA ASN A 22 -25.80 -2.66 10.82
C ASN A 22 -25.15 -2.05 9.57
N MET A 23 -24.09 -1.26 9.72
CA MET A 23 -23.32 -0.70 8.60
C MET A 23 -22.24 -1.67 8.12
N ASN A 24 -21.65 -2.44 9.04
CA ASN A 24 -20.52 -3.34 8.80
C ASN A 24 -20.94 -4.78 8.53
N ILE A 25 -21.97 -4.97 7.70
CA ILE A 25 -22.43 -6.30 7.30
C ILE A 25 -21.44 -6.89 6.26
N PRO A 26 -20.96 -8.14 6.40
CA PRO A 26 -19.98 -8.77 5.51
C PRO A 26 -20.39 -8.95 4.03
N SER A 27 -21.53 -8.42 3.62
CA SER A 27 -22.10 -8.59 2.29
C SER A 27 -22.36 -7.22 1.66
N SER A 28 -21.63 -6.91 0.59
CA SER A 28 -21.77 -5.66 -0.17
C SER A 28 -23.16 -5.46 -0.78
N THR A 29 -23.95 -6.53 -0.89
CA THR A 29 -25.33 -6.52 -1.40
C THR A 29 -26.38 -6.36 -0.30
N LYS A 30 -26.01 -6.51 0.98
CA LYS A 30 -26.92 -6.37 2.14
C LYS A 30 -26.71 -5.08 2.92
N THR A 31 -25.55 -4.44 2.81
CA THR A 31 -25.30 -3.14 3.43
C THR A 31 -25.78 -2.00 2.54
N ASN A 32 -26.38 -0.97 3.16
CA ASN A 32 -26.67 0.30 2.49
C ASN A 32 -25.42 1.21 2.38
N TYR A 33 -24.28 0.77 2.92
CA TYR A 33 -23.05 1.54 3.02
C TYR A 33 -21.86 0.81 2.38
N PRO A 34 -21.91 0.47 1.08
CA PRO A 34 -20.83 -0.27 0.42
C PRO A 34 -19.58 0.58 0.17
N ASN A 35 -19.72 1.91 0.13
CA ASN A 35 -18.63 2.84 -0.16
C ASN A 35 -17.95 3.30 1.13
N ARG A 36 -16.61 3.28 1.13
CA ARG A 36 -15.79 3.63 2.31
C ARG A 36 -15.46 5.11 2.38
N TRP A 37 -15.33 5.74 1.22
CA TRP A 37 -14.89 7.13 1.09
C TRP A 37 -15.81 7.91 0.14
N PRO A 38 -15.95 9.23 0.31
CA PRO A 38 -16.67 10.04 -0.66
C PRO A 38 -15.87 10.16 -1.97
N ASN A 39 -16.57 10.12 -3.12
CA ASN A 39 -15.97 10.46 -4.41
C ASN A 39 -15.79 11.99 -4.49
N THR A 40 -14.59 12.47 -4.14
CA THR A 40 -14.26 13.90 -4.19
C THR A 40 -13.38 14.21 -5.40
N GLU A 41 -13.45 15.44 -5.91
CA GLU A 41 -12.51 15.91 -6.93
C GLU A 41 -11.05 15.83 -6.45
N GLY A 42 -10.79 15.97 -5.14
CA GLY A 42 -9.45 15.85 -4.58
C GLY A 42 -8.91 14.44 -4.65
N PHE A 43 -9.72 13.44 -4.34
CA PHE A 43 -9.30 12.05 -4.44
C PHE A 43 -9.03 11.64 -5.89
N VAL A 44 -9.87 12.08 -6.84
CA VAL A 44 -9.59 11.88 -8.27
C VAL A 44 -8.29 12.59 -8.68
N GLU A 45 -8.07 13.84 -8.25
CA GLU A 45 -6.84 14.59 -8.52
C GLU A 45 -5.59 13.88 -7.95
N TYR A 46 -5.73 13.20 -6.81
CA TYR A 46 -4.64 12.48 -6.16
C TYR A 46 -4.47 11.03 -6.62
N GLY A 47 -5.22 10.59 -7.63
CA GLY A 47 -5.04 9.28 -8.25
C GLY A 47 -5.89 8.14 -7.66
N PHE A 48 -6.90 8.45 -6.86
CA PHE A 48 -7.90 7.48 -6.42
C PHE A 48 -9.05 7.41 -7.45
N ASP A 49 -8.81 6.72 -8.57
CA ASP A 49 -9.66 6.76 -9.76
C ASP A 49 -10.38 5.43 -10.07
N GLY A 50 -10.78 4.70 -9.02
CA GLY A 50 -11.70 3.56 -9.14
C GLY A 50 -11.03 2.21 -9.41
N VAL A 51 -9.76 2.06 -9.06
CA VAL A 51 -9.02 0.78 -8.98
C VAL A 51 -8.52 0.52 -7.57
N GLY A 52 -8.01 -0.68 -7.30
CA GLY A 52 -7.64 -1.10 -5.95
C GLY A 52 -8.85 -1.51 -5.11
N VAL A 53 -8.67 -1.53 -3.80
CA VAL A 53 -9.62 -2.01 -2.78
C VAL A 53 -9.98 -0.91 -1.78
N GLY A 54 -9.01 -0.09 -1.34
CA GLY A 54 -9.18 0.84 -0.23
C GLY A 54 -10.09 2.03 -0.54
N PHE A 55 -9.86 2.67 -1.69
CA PHE A 55 -10.57 3.89 -2.13
C PHE A 55 -11.48 3.64 -3.35
N ASN A 56 -11.68 2.37 -3.74
CA ASN A 56 -12.46 2.01 -4.91
C ASN A 56 -13.96 1.94 -4.60
N ASN A 57 -14.70 2.98 -5.01
CA ASN A 57 -16.16 3.06 -4.84
C ASN A 57 -16.95 2.52 -6.04
N VAL A 58 -16.29 1.96 -7.06
CA VAL A 58 -16.97 1.38 -8.23
C VAL A 58 -17.19 -0.10 -7.95
N HIS A 59 -18.38 -0.48 -7.46
CA HIS A 59 -18.65 -1.84 -6.96
C HIS A 59 -18.14 -2.97 -7.87
N LYS A 60 -18.40 -2.92 -9.18
CA LYS A 60 -17.92 -3.98 -10.11
C LYS A 60 -16.40 -4.07 -10.14
N SER A 61 -15.73 -2.92 -10.21
CA SER A 61 -14.26 -2.82 -10.15
C SER A 61 -13.73 -3.29 -8.80
N TRP A 62 -14.33 -2.82 -7.70
CA TRP A 62 -13.93 -3.20 -6.34
C TRP A 62 -14.05 -4.71 -6.12
N ASN A 63 -15.16 -5.33 -6.53
CA ASN A 63 -15.36 -6.77 -6.37
C ASN A 63 -14.30 -7.57 -7.14
N TYR A 64 -14.02 -7.17 -8.39
CA TYR A 64 -12.98 -7.77 -9.21
C TYR A 64 -11.59 -7.66 -8.54
N ASN A 65 -11.18 -6.45 -8.15
CA ASN A 65 -9.88 -6.22 -7.51
C ASN A 65 -9.76 -6.93 -6.15
N ARG A 66 -10.83 -6.90 -5.33
CA ARG A 66 -10.87 -7.51 -4.01
C ARG A 66 -10.69 -9.02 -4.06
N GLN A 67 -11.26 -9.70 -5.05
CA GLN A 67 -11.09 -11.14 -5.22
C GLN A 67 -9.61 -11.50 -5.35
N PHE A 68 -8.90 -10.90 -6.31
CA PHE A 68 -7.47 -11.20 -6.51
C PHE A 68 -6.63 -10.77 -5.32
N PHE A 69 -6.94 -9.61 -4.73
CA PHE A 69 -6.24 -9.14 -3.55
C PHE A 69 -6.36 -10.12 -2.38
N SER A 70 -7.58 -10.59 -2.08
CA SER A 70 -7.80 -11.59 -1.05
C SER A 70 -7.20 -12.96 -1.40
N GLN A 71 -7.28 -13.38 -2.66
CA GLN A 71 -6.67 -14.64 -3.12
C GLN A 71 -5.16 -14.64 -2.88
N ALA A 72 -4.46 -13.57 -3.27
CA ALA A 72 -3.02 -13.46 -3.08
C ALA A 72 -2.62 -13.55 -1.59
N LEU A 73 -3.36 -12.86 -0.70
CA LEU A 73 -3.14 -12.92 0.75
C LEU A 73 -3.43 -14.29 1.38
N MET A 74 -4.38 -15.04 0.82
CA MET A 74 -4.79 -16.35 1.37
C MET A 74 -3.96 -17.52 0.85
N THR A 75 -2.97 -17.29 -0.02
CA THR A 75 -2.10 -18.37 -0.50
C THR A 75 -1.27 -18.94 0.67
N PRO A 76 -1.15 -20.27 0.84
CA PRO A 76 -0.36 -20.84 1.95
C PRO A 76 1.10 -20.39 1.96
N SER A 77 1.69 -20.19 0.76
CA SER A 77 3.03 -19.65 0.60
C SER A 77 3.17 -18.25 1.21
N PHE A 78 2.14 -17.40 1.09
CA PHE A 78 2.15 -16.07 1.67
C PHE A 78 2.34 -16.11 3.18
N ASN A 79 1.58 -16.95 3.90
CA ASN A 79 1.67 -17.02 5.36
C ASN A 79 3.03 -17.53 5.82
N TYR A 80 3.57 -18.56 5.17
CA TYR A 80 4.88 -19.11 5.50
C TYR A 80 6.00 -18.10 5.24
N GLN A 81 6.02 -17.50 4.05
CA GLN A 81 7.01 -16.51 3.65
C GLN A 81 6.92 -15.23 4.49
N ALA A 82 5.71 -14.79 4.84
CA ALA A 82 5.53 -13.63 5.71
C ALA A 82 6.23 -13.87 7.05
N ILE A 83 6.01 -15.02 7.70
CA ILE A 83 6.65 -15.35 8.98
C ILE A 83 8.18 -15.42 8.84
N GLU A 84 8.68 -16.16 7.84
CA GLU A 84 10.12 -16.31 7.63
C GLU A 84 10.80 -14.97 7.36
N TRP A 85 10.26 -14.17 6.44
CA TRP A 85 10.85 -12.89 6.06
C TRP A 85 10.74 -11.85 7.16
N THR A 86 9.66 -11.85 7.95
CA THR A 86 9.57 -10.99 9.14
C THR A 86 10.69 -11.31 10.12
N ASN A 87 10.96 -12.59 10.41
CA ASN A 87 12.04 -12.97 11.32
C ASN A 87 13.42 -12.62 10.78
N GLU A 88 13.66 -12.84 9.48
CA GLU A 88 14.91 -12.46 8.82
C GLU A 88 15.16 -10.95 8.92
N LEU A 89 14.16 -10.14 8.56
CA LEU A 89 14.25 -8.67 8.62
C LEU A 89 14.37 -8.16 10.06
N TRP A 90 13.77 -8.85 11.03
CA TRP A 90 13.89 -8.49 12.44
C TRP A 90 15.32 -8.67 12.93
N ASN A 91 15.91 -9.84 12.67
CA ASN A 91 17.30 -10.13 13.05
C ASN A 91 18.28 -9.16 12.38
N GLU A 92 18.02 -8.79 11.12
CA GLU A 92 18.81 -7.77 10.43
C GLU A 92 18.70 -6.41 11.11
N MET A 93 17.49 -5.93 11.40
CA MET A 93 17.27 -4.66 12.10
C MET A 93 17.89 -4.65 13.50
N GLU A 94 17.74 -5.74 14.25
CA GLU A 94 18.35 -5.91 15.57
C GLU A 94 19.88 -5.85 15.48
N SER A 95 20.48 -6.47 14.46
CA SER A 95 21.92 -6.37 14.22
C SER A 95 22.37 -4.93 13.98
N TYR A 96 21.57 -4.12 13.28
CA TYR A 96 21.85 -2.70 13.08
C TYR A 96 21.74 -1.91 14.36
N TRP A 97 20.72 -2.15 15.18
CA TRP A 97 20.58 -1.51 16.49
C TRP A 97 21.74 -1.86 17.42
N ASN A 98 22.16 -3.12 17.47
CA ASN A 98 23.32 -3.55 18.24
C ASN A 98 24.60 -2.82 17.80
N ASN A 99 24.78 -2.58 16.50
CA ASN A 99 25.93 -1.85 15.97
C ASN A 99 25.89 -0.34 16.25
N LEU A 100 24.72 0.24 16.51
CA LEU A 100 24.59 1.66 16.90
C LEU A 100 25.04 1.90 18.34
N GLY A 101 24.99 0.88 19.19
CA GLY A 101 25.34 0.94 20.60
C GLY A 101 24.13 1.26 21.49
N GLU A 102 24.25 0.90 22.78
CA GLU A 102 23.16 0.98 23.77
C GLU A 102 22.67 2.42 24.02
N ASP A 103 23.54 3.41 23.89
CA ASP A 103 23.24 4.82 24.14
C ASP A 103 22.63 5.56 22.93
N TYR A 104 22.46 4.89 21.78
CA TYR A 104 21.93 5.53 20.58
C TYR A 104 20.42 5.75 20.66
N GLU A 105 19.98 7.00 20.52
CA GLU A 105 18.55 7.32 20.49
C GLU A 105 17.91 6.88 19.15
N ILE A 106 17.06 5.86 19.22
CA ILE A 106 16.40 5.28 18.05
C ILE A 106 15.13 6.08 17.71
N ASP A 107 15.09 6.65 16.50
CA ASP A 107 13.84 7.14 15.89
C ASP A 107 12.98 5.93 15.45
N LEU A 108 12.20 5.41 16.41
CA LEU A 108 11.48 4.15 16.28
C LEU A 108 10.50 4.16 15.09
N ILE A 109 9.79 5.27 14.86
CA ILE A 109 8.83 5.35 13.75
C ILE A 109 9.52 5.25 12.40
N LYS A 110 10.71 5.84 12.25
CA LYS A 110 11.49 5.68 11.01
C LYS A 110 11.87 4.23 10.81
N TRP A 111 12.43 3.57 11.82
CA TRP A 111 12.80 2.15 11.74
C TRP A 111 11.61 1.24 11.43
N MET A 112 10.51 1.38 12.16
CA MET A 112 9.30 0.57 11.96
C MET A 112 8.71 0.76 10.57
N ARG A 113 8.74 1.98 10.01
CA ARG A 113 8.30 2.22 8.63
C ARG A 113 9.19 1.53 7.59
N ARG A 114 10.52 1.50 7.76
CA ARG A 114 11.41 0.78 6.84
C ARG A 114 11.22 -0.73 6.97
N PHE A 115 11.18 -1.24 8.20
CA PHE A 115 10.92 -2.65 8.50
C PHE A 115 9.62 -3.15 7.86
N THR A 116 8.52 -2.44 8.11
CA THR A 116 7.20 -2.84 7.60
C THR A 116 7.06 -2.63 6.10
N ASN A 117 7.67 -1.56 5.55
CA ASN A 117 7.73 -1.36 4.10
C ASN A 117 8.47 -2.50 3.41
N GLU A 118 9.65 -2.87 3.91
CA GLU A 118 10.47 -3.92 3.31
C GLU A 118 9.79 -5.28 3.39
N MET A 119 9.12 -5.56 4.52
CA MET A 119 8.27 -6.74 4.68
C MET A 119 7.16 -6.78 3.61
N ILE A 120 6.33 -5.74 3.51
CA ILE A 120 5.23 -5.75 2.52
C ILE A 120 5.75 -5.69 1.09
N PHE A 121 6.89 -5.04 0.85
CA PHE A 121 7.51 -4.98 -0.46
C PHE A 121 7.97 -6.36 -0.90
N ARG A 122 8.67 -7.09 -0.03
CA ARG A 122 9.12 -8.47 -0.30
C ARG A 122 7.95 -9.43 -0.43
N ILE A 123 6.92 -9.30 0.40
CA ILE A 123 5.67 -10.07 0.27
C ILE A 123 4.97 -9.81 -1.06
N SER A 124 4.87 -8.54 -1.47
CA SER A 124 4.10 -8.16 -2.63
C SER A 124 4.83 -8.43 -3.94
N THR A 125 6.16 -8.27 -3.95
CA THR A 125 6.97 -8.35 -5.17
C THR A 125 7.87 -9.57 -5.22
N GLY A 126 8.13 -10.22 -4.07
CA GLY A 126 9.10 -11.31 -3.94
C GLY A 126 10.56 -10.89 -4.05
N VAL A 127 10.85 -9.59 -3.90
CA VAL A 127 12.22 -9.02 -3.93
C VAL A 127 12.43 -8.17 -2.68
N LYS A 128 13.63 -8.21 -2.10
CA LYS A 128 14.00 -7.36 -0.97
C LYS A 128 14.34 -5.95 -1.47
N ASN A 129 13.90 -4.92 -0.74
CA ASN A 129 14.18 -3.53 -1.11
C ASN A 129 15.21 -2.83 -0.19
N ASP A 130 15.92 -3.56 0.66
CA ASP A 130 17.04 -3.07 1.46
C ASP A 130 16.79 -1.71 2.15
N ALA A 131 15.54 -1.43 2.54
CA ALA A 131 15.14 -0.16 3.15
C ALA A 131 15.77 0.01 4.53
N LEU A 132 15.87 -1.08 5.29
CA LEU A 132 16.56 -1.12 6.58
C LEU A 132 18.05 -0.82 6.43
N ALA A 133 18.74 -1.57 5.57
CA ALA A 133 20.16 -1.39 5.30
C ALA A 133 20.46 0.04 4.80
N SER A 134 19.62 0.54 3.90
CA SER A 134 19.76 1.90 3.37
C SER A 134 19.57 2.96 4.45
N TYR A 135 18.62 2.77 5.37
CA TYR A 135 18.40 3.70 6.47
C TYR A 135 19.54 3.65 7.49
N TYR A 136 20.01 2.44 7.86
CA TYR A 136 21.17 2.25 8.71
C TYR A 136 22.42 2.95 8.16
N ASN A 137 22.71 2.75 6.87
CA ASN A 137 23.84 3.40 6.22
C ASN A 137 23.68 4.93 6.19
N LYS A 138 22.46 5.44 6.01
CA LYS A 138 22.18 6.88 6.02
C LYS A 138 22.44 7.54 7.38
N ILE A 139 22.22 6.82 8.48
CA ILE A 139 22.45 7.37 9.84
C ILE A 139 23.89 7.14 10.33
N THR A 140 24.61 6.15 9.80
CA THR A 140 26.00 5.85 10.19
C THR A 140 27.06 6.47 9.29
N LEU A 141 26.75 6.71 8.01
CA LEU A 141 27.66 7.34 7.06
C LEU A 141 27.24 8.80 6.81
N GLU A 142 28.05 9.76 7.27
CA GLU A 142 27.82 11.20 7.05
C GLU A 142 27.91 11.66 5.56
N ASN A 143 27.95 10.76 4.56
CA ASN A 143 28.17 11.12 3.14
C ASN A 143 27.27 10.40 2.09
N ASN A 144 26.28 11.16 1.62
CA ASN A 144 25.88 11.44 0.22
C ASN A 144 25.46 10.34 -0.79
N ASN A 145 25.58 9.03 -0.53
CA ASN A 145 24.94 8.05 -1.42
C ASN A 145 23.54 7.71 -0.90
N ILE A 146 22.58 8.58 -1.21
CA ILE A 146 21.15 8.28 -1.07
C ILE A 146 20.86 7.07 -1.95
N ASN A 147 20.66 5.90 -1.34
CA ASN A 147 20.20 4.73 -2.07
C ASN A 147 18.82 5.07 -2.67
N PRO A 148 18.60 4.94 -4.00
CA PRO A 148 17.31 5.19 -4.66
C PRO A 148 16.12 4.46 -4.01
N LEU A 149 16.38 3.46 -3.17
CA LEU A 149 15.36 2.66 -2.50
C LEU A 149 14.86 3.27 -1.17
N ASN A 150 15.69 4.04 -0.47
CA ASN A 150 15.23 4.92 0.62
C ASN A 150 14.24 5.96 0.07
N GLU A 151 14.47 6.43 -1.16
CA GLU A 151 13.57 7.39 -1.81
C GLU A 151 12.18 6.80 -2.03
N PHE A 152 12.06 5.48 -2.22
CA PHE A 152 10.75 4.83 -2.36
C PHE A 152 9.93 4.90 -1.07
N VAL A 153 10.53 4.58 0.08
CA VAL A 153 9.84 4.64 1.39
C VAL A 153 9.46 6.08 1.73
N GLU A 154 10.38 7.02 1.57
CA GLU A 154 10.12 8.44 1.81
C GLU A 154 9.07 9.01 0.85
N SER A 155 9.05 8.54 -0.39
CA SER A 155 8.01 8.90 -1.35
C SER A 155 6.65 8.31 -0.99
N LEU A 156 6.60 7.07 -0.49
CA LEU A 156 5.37 6.45 0.00
C LEU A 156 4.83 7.19 1.24
N GLU A 157 5.69 7.54 2.19
CA GLU A 157 5.35 8.37 3.36
C GLU A 157 4.76 9.71 2.92
N THR A 158 5.44 10.40 1.98
CA THR A 158 4.96 11.67 1.42
C THR A 158 3.62 11.52 0.68
N TYR A 159 3.38 10.37 0.05
CA TYR A 159 2.10 10.08 -0.60
C TYR A 159 0.97 9.92 0.44
N ILE A 160 1.22 9.18 1.51
CA ILE A 160 0.25 8.98 2.61
C ILE A 160 -0.08 10.31 3.29
N GLU A 161 0.93 11.14 3.57
CA GLU A 161 0.73 12.51 4.06
C GLU A 161 -0.16 13.36 3.13
N GLY A 162 -0.09 13.12 1.81
CA GLY A 162 -0.87 13.88 0.85
C GLY A 162 -2.36 13.61 0.95
N ILE A 163 -2.77 12.41 1.34
CA ILE A 163 -4.19 11.99 1.36
C ILE A 163 -5.06 12.99 2.11
N ILE A 164 -4.61 13.50 3.27
CA ILE A 164 -5.39 14.45 4.07
C ILE A 164 -5.59 15.79 3.36
N TYR A 165 -4.63 16.25 2.55
CA TYR A 165 -4.75 17.51 1.80
C TYR A 165 -5.81 17.42 0.71
N PHE A 166 -5.90 16.26 0.06
CA PHE A 166 -6.87 16.01 -1.00
C PHE A 166 -8.25 15.59 -0.46
N PHE A 167 -8.32 15.15 0.79
CA PHE A 167 -9.56 14.95 1.53
C PHE A 167 -10.13 16.27 2.07
N ALA A 168 -9.33 17.04 2.82
CA ALA A 168 -9.82 18.13 3.67
C ALA A 168 -9.92 19.49 2.97
N PHE A 169 -9.12 19.76 1.93
CA PHE A 169 -9.13 21.04 1.24
C PHE A 169 -9.94 20.97 -0.05
N SER A 170 -10.76 22.00 -0.32
CA SER A 170 -11.45 22.14 -1.61
C SER A 170 -10.45 22.40 -2.75
N LYS A 171 -10.90 22.19 -4.00
CA LYS A 171 -10.10 22.51 -5.19
C LYS A 171 -9.58 23.95 -5.18
N PHE A 172 -10.42 24.90 -4.76
CA PHE A 172 -9.99 26.30 -4.67
C PHE A 172 -8.80 26.47 -3.71
N ILE A 173 -8.91 25.90 -2.50
CA ILE A 173 -7.85 26.02 -1.49
C ILE A 173 -6.56 25.36 -1.99
N ARG A 174 -6.65 24.17 -2.58
CA ARG A 174 -5.49 23.43 -3.12
C ARG A 174 -4.76 24.17 -4.24
N HIS A 175 -5.48 24.89 -5.10
CA HIS A 175 -4.92 25.49 -6.31
C HIS A 175 -4.59 26.98 -6.21
N TYR A 176 -5.19 27.70 -5.28
CA TYR A 176 -5.07 29.17 -5.21
C TYR A 176 -4.43 29.71 -3.93
N LEU A 177 -4.60 29.06 -2.77
CA LEU A 177 -4.00 29.58 -1.53
C LEU A 177 -2.48 29.30 -1.52
N PRO A 178 -1.60 30.33 -1.47
CA PRO A 178 -0.17 30.16 -1.77
C PRO A 178 0.55 29.07 -0.97
N PHE A 179 0.36 29.02 0.35
CA PHE A 179 1.03 28.05 1.23
C PHE A 179 0.59 26.61 0.95
N ILE A 180 -0.72 26.39 0.75
CA ILE A 180 -1.27 25.07 0.46
C ILE A 180 -0.92 24.65 -0.96
N ARG A 181 -1.04 25.56 -1.94
CA ARG A 181 -0.68 25.32 -3.34
C ARG A 181 0.76 24.86 -3.49
N GLY A 182 1.69 25.46 -2.74
CA GLY A 182 3.09 25.03 -2.73
C GLY A 182 3.27 23.58 -2.29
N LYS A 183 2.63 23.17 -1.19
CA LYS A 183 2.67 21.77 -0.69
C LYS A 183 1.95 20.82 -1.66
N VAL A 184 0.76 21.19 -2.16
CA VAL A 184 -0.01 20.39 -3.15
C VAL A 184 0.82 20.08 -4.40
N LYS A 185 1.52 21.07 -4.97
CA LYS A 185 2.40 20.82 -6.13
C LYS A 185 3.50 19.81 -5.82
N LYS A 186 4.12 19.88 -4.63
CA LYS A 186 5.14 18.91 -4.20
C LYS A 186 4.53 17.51 -4.03
N LEU A 187 3.34 17.42 -3.42
CA LEU A 187 2.62 16.16 -3.23
C LEU A 187 2.25 15.49 -4.56
N LEU A 188 1.79 16.26 -5.56
CA LEU A 188 1.48 15.75 -6.90
C LEU A 188 2.74 15.28 -7.62
N LYS A 189 3.85 16.03 -7.55
CA LYS A 189 5.13 15.60 -8.11
C LYS A 189 5.62 14.29 -7.48
N ASN A 190 5.47 14.16 -6.16
CA ASN A 190 5.81 12.94 -5.44
C ASN A 190 4.92 11.76 -5.87
N LYS A 191 3.60 11.98 -5.99
CA LYS A 191 2.67 10.98 -6.52
C LYS A 191 3.13 10.47 -7.89
N ASP A 192 3.47 11.37 -8.81
CA ASP A 192 3.89 10.98 -10.16
C ASP A 192 5.18 10.14 -10.13
N TYR A 193 6.16 10.51 -9.29
CA TYR A 193 7.36 9.69 -9.07
C TYR A 193 7.02 8.30 -8.55
N LEU A 194 6.23 8.21 -7.47
CA LEU A 194 5.86 6.94 -6.84
C LEU A 194 5.11 6.04 -7.83
N PHE A 195 4.15 6.62 -8.57
CA PHE A 195 3.35 5.88 -9.54
C PHE A 195 4.23 5.34 -10.65
N ASN A 196 5.13 6.15 -11.21
CA ASN A 196 6.09 5.72 -12.22
C ASN A 196 7.00 4.59 -11.70
N LYS A 197 7.44 4.65 -10.44
CA LYS A 197 8.24 3.57 -9.85
C LYS A 197 7.45 2.26 -9.73
N LEU A 198 6.21 2.32 -9.25
CA LEU A 198 5.37 1.12 -9.17
C LEU A 198 5.07 0.53 -10.54
N TYR A 199 4.76 1.34 -11.55
CA TYR A 199 4.60 0.86 -12.93
C TYR A 199 5.89 0.24 -13.49
N THR A 200 7.06 0.78 -13.13
CA THR A 200 8.35 0.20 -13.51
C THR A 200 8.50 -1.21 -12.92
N ILE A 201 8.21 -1.40 -11.63
CA ILE A 201 8.25 -2.70 -10.95
C ILE A 201 7.30 -3.70 -11.64
N VAL A 202 6.07 -3.29 -11.96
CA VAL A 202 5.11 -4.14 -12.69
C VAL A 202 5.68 -4.56 -14.05
N LYS A 203 6.24 -3.61 -14.81
CA LYS A 203 6.81 -3.86 -16.14
C LYS A 203 8.03 -4.78 -16.08
N GLU A 204 8.95 -4.54 -15.16
CA GLU A 204 10.12 -5.39 -14.94
C GLU A 204 9.70 -6.82 -14.63
N ARG A 205 8.73 -7.00 -13.71
CA ARG A 205 8.24 -8.32 -13.37
C ARG A 205 7.53 -9.03 -14.54
N ARG A 206 6.73 -8.31 -15.34
CA ARG A 206 6.14 -8.87 -16.57
C ARG A 206 7.23 -9.40 -17.51
N ASN A 207 8.27 -8.60 -17.76
CA ASN A 207 9.38 -9.00 -18.62
C ASN A 207 10.13 -10.23 -18.08
N GLU A 208 10.32 -10.35 -16.77
CA GLU A 208 10.91 -11.55 -16.16
C GLU A 208 10.05 -12.79 -16.41
N ILE A 209 8.73 -12.68 -16.21
CA ILE A 209 7.79 -13.79 -16.43
C ILE A 209 7.80 -14.25 -17.89
N GLU A 210 7.81 -13.31 -18.84
CA GLU A 210 7.86 -13.60 -20.28
C GLU A 210 9.16 -14.31 -20.68
N LYS A 211 10.29 -13.95 -20.06
CA LYS A 211 11.59 -14.58 -20.31
C LYS A 211 11.76 -15.90 -19.57
N THR A 212 10.93 -16.20 -18.58
CA THR A 212 11.01 -17.44 -17.81
C THR A 212 10.46 -18.60 -18.66
N PRO A 213 11.25 -19.66 -18.92
CA PRO A 213 10.80 -20.85 -19.64
C PRO A 213 9.50 -21.45 -19.07
N LEU A 214 8.72 -22.14 -19.91
CA LEU A 214 7.42 -22.70 -19.53
C LEU A 214 7.52 -23.86 -18.53
N ASP A 215 8.66 -24.57 -18.54
CA ASP A 215 9.01 -25.65 -17.62
C ASP A 215 9.56 -25.17 -16.28
N GLN A 216 9.87 -23.87 -16.15
CA GLN A 216 10.36 -23.28 -14.92
C GLN A 216 9.22 -22.64 -14.09
N PRO A 217 9.23 -22.85 -12.76
CA PRO A 217 8.23 -22.27 -11.89
C PRO A 217 8.39 -20.74 -11.81
N LEU A 218 7.27 -20.04 -11.71
CA LEU A 218 7.26 -18.62 -11.38
C LEU A 218 7.29 -18.42 -9.87
N ARG A 219 7.82 -17.28 -9.43
CA ARG A 219 7.81 -16.90 -8.01
C ARG A 219 6.37 -16.76 -7.48
N HIS A 220 6.14 -17.28 -6.28
CA HIS A 220 4.86 -17.17 -5.59
C HIS A 220 4.80 -15.88 -4.77
N ASP A 221 4.47 -14.77 -5.43
CA ASP A 221 4.28 -13.44 -4.80
C ASP A 221 2.98 -12.79 -5.31
N MET A 222 2.53 -11.71 -4.66
CA MET A 222 1.27 -11.04 -5.01
C MET A 222 1.31 -10.46 -6.43
N LEU A 223 2.42 -9.84 -6.83
CA LEU A 223 2.58 -9.22 -8.14
C LEU A 223 2.54 -10.27 -9.26
N THR A 224 3.23 -11.40 -9.09
CA THR A 224 3.15 -12.52 -10.02
C THR A 224 1.73 -13.05 -10.10
N SER A 225 1.05 -13.23 -8.95
CA SER A 225 -0.36 -13.66 -8.91
C SER A 225 -1.26 -12.74 -9.72
N TYR A 226 -1.07 -11.43 -9.64
CA TYR A 226 -1.86 -10.45 -10.39
C TYR A 226 -1.52 -10.42 -11.88
N ILE A 227 -0.24 -10.51 -12.24
CA ILE A 227 0.23 -10.49 -13.63
C ILE A 227 -0.27 -11.72 -14.38
N THR A 228 -0.25 -12.89 -13.74
CA THR A 228 -0.61 -14.15 -14.38
C THR A 228 -2.06 -14.56 -14.18
N ALA A 229 -2.82 -13.82 -13.36
CA ALA A 229 -4.24 -14.06 -13.11
C ALA A 229 -5.02 -14.30 -14.42
N ASN A 230 -5.72 -15.43 -14.48
CA ASN A 230 -6.51 -15.86 -15.63
C ASN A 230 -5.74 -15.98 -16.96
N THR A 231 -4.42 -16.18 -16.91
CA THR A 231 -3.59 -16.50 -18.08
C THR A 231 -3.17 -17.97 -18.07
N PRO A 232 -2.59 -18.51 -19.16
CA PRO A 232 -1.99 -19.85 -19.13
C PRO A 232 -0.84 -20.03 -18.13
N ARG A 233 -0.26 -18.92 -17.63
CA ARG A 233 0.80 -18.91 -16.60
C ARG A 233 0.24 -18.66 -15.19
N ASP A 234 -1.08 -18.70 -14.99
CA ASP A 234 -1.70 -18.45 -13.68
C ASP A 234 -1.15 -19.41 -12.63
N ILE A 235 -0.62 -18.84 -11.54
CA ILE A 235 -0.02 -19.61 -10.45
C ILE A 235 -1.05 -20.05 -9.42
N ASN A 236 -2.28 -19.55 -9.50
CA ASN A 236 -3.36 -19.87 -8.57
C ASN A 236 -4.27 -20.96 -9.14
N VAL A 237 -4.34 -22.10 -8.44
CA VAL A 237 -5.08 -23.29 -8.89
C VAL A 237 -6.60 -23.13 -8.74
N MET A 238 -7.07 -22.36 -7.76
CA MET A 238 -8.50 -22.19 -7.48
C MET A 238 -9.06 -20.91 -8.10
N LYS A 239 -9.93 -21.06 -9.11
CA LYS A 239 -10.71 -19.96 -9.70
C LYS A 239 -12.02 -19.78 -8.93
N HIS A 240 -12.00 -18.98 -7.87
CA HIS A 240 -13.23 -18.58 -7.18
C HIS A 240 -13.81 -17.34 -7.84
N ALA A 241 -14.44 -17.48 -9.00
CA ALA A 241 -14.96 -16.32 -9.73
C ALA A 241 -16.22 -16.64 -10.54
N ASP A 242 -17.16 -15.70 -10.56
CA ASP A 242 -18.21 -15.60 -11.59
C ASP A 242 -17.56 -15.50 -12.99
N ALA A 243 -18.23 -15.96 -14.04
CA ALA A 243 -17.70 -16.00 -15.40
C ALA A 243 -17.15 -14.65 -15.90
N ASP A 244 -17.74 -13.53 -15.46
CA ASP A 244 -17.32 -12.16 -15.79
C ASP A 244 -15.98 -11.73 -15.14
N LEU A 245 -15.46 -12.51 -14.19
CA LEU A 245 -14.23 -12.24 -13.44
C LEU A 245 -13.05 -13.08 -13.95
N LEU A 246 -13.22 -13.82 -15.05
CA LEU A 246 -12.21 -14.71 -15.65
C LEU A 246 -11.27 -14.00 -16.65
N ARG A 247 -11.29 -12.67 -16.74
CA ARG A 247 -10.33 -11.93 -17.58
C ARG A 247 -9.02 -11.66 -16.84
N PRO A 248 -7.89 -11.46 -17.56
CA PRO A 248 -6.66 -10.95 -16.97
C PRO A 248 -6.82 -9.54 -16.38
N MET A 249 -6.00 -9.24 -15.37
CA MET A 249 -5.93 -7.91 -14.77
C MET A 249 -5.21 -6.92 -15.70
N THR A 250 -5.70 -5.69 -15.76
CA THR A 250 -5.04 -4.59 -16.46
C THR A 250 -3.88 -4.03 -15.63
N ASP A 251 -2.90 -3.39 -16.26
CA ASP A 251 -1.76 -2.80 -15.53
C ASP A 251 -2.20 -1.78 -14.47
N LYS A 252 -3.28 -1.04 -14.72
CA LYS A 252 -3.85 -0.08 -13.78
C LYS A 252 -4.43 -0.78 -12.54
N GLU A 253 -5.07 -1.93 -12.70
CA GLU A 253 -5.61 -2.72 -11.59
C GLU A 253 -4.50 -3.37 -10.77
N ILE A 254 -3.49 -3.93 -11.44
CA ILE A 254 -2.30 -4.47 -10.77
C ILE A 254 -1.60 -3.37 -9.97
N PHE A 255 -1.36 -2.22 -10.60
CA PHE A 255 -0.81 -1.04 -9.95
C PHE A 255 -1.62 -0.62 -8.71
N GLY A 256 -2.94 -0.49 -8.85
CA GLY A 256 -3.82 -0.06 -7.75
C GLY A 256 -3.79 -1.04 -6.58
N ASN A 257 -3.83 -2.35 -6.85
CA ASN A 257 -3.74 -3.37 -5.82
C ASN A 257 -2.38 -3.38 -5.12
N ILE A 258 -1.28 -3.22 -5.85
CA ILE A 258 0.07 -3.15 -5.25
C ILE A 258 0.23 -1.87 -4.43
N LEU A 259 -0.23 -0.72 -4.93
CA LEU A 259 -0.20 0.53 -4.18
C LEU A 259 -0.95 0.41 -2.85
N ASP A 260 -2.17 -0.16 -2.87
CA ASP A 260 -2.96 -0.39 -1.65
C ASP A 260 -2.26 -1.33 -0.66
N ALA A 261 -1.61 -2.40 -1.15
CA ALA A 261 -0.81 -3.28 -0.32
C ALA A 261 0.34 -2.51 0.35
N MET A 262 1.14 -1.76 -0.42
CA MET A 262 2.29 -1.01 0.11
C MET A 262 1.87 0.03 1.15
N ILE A 263 0.82 0.81 0.88
CA ILE A 263 0.31 1.83 1.81
C ILE A 263 -0.17 1.18 3.11
N GLY A 264 -1.03 0.16 3.00
CA GLY A 264 -1.62 -0.51 4.16
C GLY A 264 -0.56 -1.22 5.00
N GLY A 265 0.30 -2.02 4.35
CA GLY A 265 1.32 -2.81 5.02
C GLY A 265 2.42 -1.98 5.67
N THR A 266 2.75 -0.81 5.12
CA THR A 266 3.77 0.09 5.68
C THR A 266 3.22 0.86 6.88
N ASP A 267 2.30 1.80 6.66
CA ASP A 267 2.02 2.83 7.67
C ASP A 267 1.14 2.32 8.82
N THR A 268 0.15 1.46 8.55
CA THR A 268 -0.72 0.96 9.63
C THR A 268 0.04 0.04 10.59
N THR A 269 0.90 -0.81 10.06
CA THR A 269 1.68 -1.78 10.83
C THR A 269 2.79 -1.07 11.61
N SER A 270 3.48 -0.09 11.01
CA SER A 270 4.53 0.66 11.71
C SER A 270 3.96 1.42 12.91
N ASN A 271 2.81 2.07 12.73
CA ASN A 271 2.14 2.78 13.83
C ASN A 271 1.72 1.80 14.94
N LEU A 272 1.16 0.63 14.59
CA LEU A 272 0.80 -0.40 15.57
C LEU A 272 2.01 -0.84 16.40
N PHE A 273 3.16 -1.13 15.77
CA PHE A 273 4.37 -1.51 16.51
C PHE A 273 4.87 -0.39 17.42
N CYS A 274 4.88 0.87 16.96
CA CYS A 274 5.21 2.00 17.82
C CYS A 274 4.28 2.10 19.02
N PHE A 275 2.97 1.93 18.83
CA PHE A 275 2.00 1.94 19.93
C PHE A 275 2.24 0.81 20.94
N ILE A 276 2.52 -0.40 20.47
CA ILE A 276 2.80 -1.55 21.36
C ILE A 276 4.05 -1.28 22.22
N ILE A 277 5.11 -0.73 21.62
CA ILE A 277 6.36 -0.47 22.34
C ILE A 277 6.19 0.69 23.34
N LEU A 278 5.48 1.76 22.97
CA LEU A 278 5.31 2.94 23.83
C LEU A 278 4.30 2.75 24.97
N MET A 279 3.39 1.79 24.85
CA MET A 279 2.37 1.49 25.88
C MET A 279 2.77 0.37 26.84
N ASN A 280 3.91 -0.29 26.60
CA ASN A 280 4.52 -1.22 27.55
C ASN A 280 5.54 -0.48 28.43
#